data_AF-B6UBD5-F1
#
_entry.id   AF-B6UBD5-F1
#
_cell.length_a   1.000
_cell.length_b   1.000
_cell.length_c   1.000
_cell.angle_alpha   90.00
_cell.angle_beta   90.00
_cell.angle_gamma   90.00
#
_symmetry.space_group_name_H-M   'P 1'
#
loop_
_entity.id
_entity.type
_entity.pdbx_description
1 polymer ?
#
loop_
_entity_poly.entity_id
_entity_poly.type
_entity_poly.pdbx_seq_one_letter_code
_entity_poly.pdbx_strand_id
1 'polypeptide(L)'
;MKRSVLESFFIVNGRVTLICTIMVLGAGTIPVPPSNISSDLGCLLKSNVGTDVSFILKGKMIQAHRAVLAARSPVFKAQLFGNMADATASSITLQDMEPATFEAMLAFMYTDEMPEDNELGGSPTQMVQHLLAAADRYALDRLKLMCARKLWDIISMDTFASTLACAYMHSCAELKSKCIGFFAVENNFKKIVFTAGFIWLVQEFPDLADELKETIGI
;
A
#
# COMPACT_ATOMS: atom_id res chain seq x y z
N MET A 1 -21.88 15.27 -32.04
CA MET A 1 -21.28 14.12 -32.77
C MET A 1 -22.39 13.17 -33.19
N LYS A 2 -22.40 12.68 -34.45
CA LYS A 2 -23.45 11.76 -34.93
C LYS A 2 -23.17 10.33 -34.44
N ARG A 3 -24.22 9.56 -34.13
CA ARG A 3 -24.15 8.16 -33.63
C ARG A 3 -23.28 7.26 -34.53
N SER A 4 -23.42 7.40 -35.85
CA SER A 4 -22.65 6.61 -36.82
C SER A 4 -21.13 6.82 -36.75
N VAL A 5 -20.67 7.98 -36.25
CA VAL A 5 -19.23 8.30 -36.10
C VAL A 5 -18.69 7.78 -34.77
N LEU A 6 -19.53 7.74 -33.73
CA LEU A 6 -19.20 7.11 -32.45
C LEU A 6 -19.02 5.60 -32.59
N GLU A 7 -19.92 4.97 -33.34
CA GLU A 7 -19.94 3.52 -33.53
C GLU A 7 -18.74 3.01 -34.34
N SER A 8 -18.24 3.78 -35.30
CA SER A 8 -17.13 3.34 -36.17
C SER A 8 -15.73 3.49 -35.57
N PHE A 9 -15.54 4.42 -34.63
CA PHE A 9 -14.19 4.77 -34.12
C PHE A 9 -14.00 4.49 -32.62
N PHE A 10 -15.07 4.44 -31.83
CA PHE A 10 -14.96 4.45 -30.36
C PHE A 10 -15.67 3.29 -29.66
N ILE A 11 -16.37 2.42 -30.39
CA ILE A 11 -16.96 1.20 -29.83
C ILE A 11 -15.98 0.04 -30.00
N VAL A 12 -15.46 -0.46 -28.88
CA VAL A 12 -14.75 -1.74 -28.81
C VAL A 12 -15.54 -2.67 -27.91
N ASN A 13 -15.97 -3.83 -28.42
CA ASN A 13 -16.77 -4.83 -27.69
C ASN A 13 -18.08 -4.27 -27.09
N GLY A 14 -18.79 -3.42 -27.83
CA GLY A 14 -20.06 -2.84 -27.37
C GLY A 14 -19.92 -1.78 -26.27
N ARG A 15 -18.70 -1.36 -25.94
CA ARG A 15 -18.42 -0.31 -24.94
C ARG A 15 -17.77 0.90 -25.59
N VAL A 16 -18.21 2.09 -25.20
CA VAL A 16 -17.56 3.36 -25.53
C VAL A 16 -16.92 3.90 -24.26
N THR A 17 -15.61 4.17 -24.32
CA THR A 17 -14.88 4.86 -23.25
C THR A 17 -14.58 6.29 -23.70
N LEU A 18 -15.21 7.26 -23.06
CA LEU A 18 -15.00 8.69 -23.33
C LEU A 18 -14.07 9.26 -22.26
N ILE A 19 -12.88 9.71 -22.65
CA ILE A 19 -12.04 10.56 -21.83
C ILE A 19 -12.36 12.00 -22.22
N CYS A 20 -13.06 12.73 -21.36
CA CYS A 20 -13.36 14.14 -21.58
C CYS A 20 -12.86 14.99 -20.43
N THR A 21 -12.36 16.18 -20.76
CA THR A 21 -12.01 17.21 -19.79
C THR A 21 -13.17 18.20 -19.73
N ILE A 22 -13.87 18.24 -18.60
CA ILE A 22 -14.93 19.22 -18.37
C ILE A 22 -14.26 20.50 -17.88
N MET A 23 -14.14 21.50 -18.76
CA MET A 23 -13.77 22.85 -18.36
C MET A 23 -15.04 23.61 -17.99
N VAL A 24 -15.19 23.88 -16.69
CA VAL A 24 -16.20 24.82 -16.20
C VAL A 24 -15.66 26.23 -16.49
N LEU A 25 -16.13 26.85 -17.58
CA LEU A 25 -15.87 28.26 -17.88
C LEU A 25 -16.67 29.13 -16.91
N GLY A 26 -16.12 29.32 -15.71
CA GLY A 26 -16.67 30.22 -14.71
C GLY A 26 -16.48 31.67 -15.15
N ALA A 27 -17.47 32.26 -15.83
CA ALA A 27 -17.57 33.70 -15.90
C ALA A 27 -17.81 34.24 -14.48
N GLY A 28 -16.74 34.74 -13.82
CA GLY A 28 -16.83 35.45 -12.54
C GLY A 28 -16.59 34.65 -11.26
N THR A 29 -15.95 33.47 -11.30
CA THR A 29 -15.65 32.71 -10.07
C THR A 29 -14.37 33.20 -9.38
N ILE A 30 -14.44 33.47 -8.08
CA ILE A 30 -13.26 33.69 -7.23
C ILE A 30 -12.44 32.38 -7.21
N PRO A 31 -11.15 32.39 -7.60
CA PRO A 31 -10.34 31.18 -7.59
C PRO A 31 -10.11 30.72 -6.14
N VAL A 32 -10.54 29.50 -5.83
CA VAL A 32 -10.26 28.85 -4.54
C VAL A 32 -8.99 28.01 -4.69
N PRO A 33 -7.94 28.24 -3.89
CA PRO A 33 -6.74 27.41 -3.93
C PRO A 33 -7.05 25.96 -3.49
N PRO A 34 -6.30 24.96 -3.97
CA PRO A 34 -6.45 23.59 -3.52
C PRO A 34 -6.16 23.47 -2.01
N SER A 35 -6.69 22.41 -1.39
CA SER A 35 -6.40 22.12 0.02
C SER A 35 -4.90 21.90 0.24
N ASN A 36 -4.36 22.48 1.30
CA ASN A 36 -2.96 22.37 1.71
C ASN A 36 -2.79 21.58 3.03
N ILE A 37 -3.86 20.96 3.55
CA ILE A 37 -3.84 20.27 4.85
C ILE A 37 -2.78 19.16 4.92
N SER A 38 -2.61 18.40 3.84
CA SER A 38 -1.59 17.33 3.77
C SER A 38 -0.18 17.91 3.89
N SER A 39 0.09 19.01 3.19
CA SER A 39 1.37 19.72 3.27
C SER A 39 1.60 20.29 4.67
N ASP A 40 0.59 20.92 5.27
CA ASP A 40 0.70 21.52 6.61
C ASP A 40 0.97 20.44 7.67
N LEU A 41 0.28 19.31 7.61
CA LEU A 41 0.54 18.15 8.48
C LEU A 41 1.91 17.50 8.20
N GLY A 42 2.32 17.40 6.93
CA GLY A 42 3.66 16.95 6.57
C GLY A 42 4.77 17.84 7.16
N CYS A 43 4.57 19.16 7.16
CA CYS A 43 5.45 20.12 7.82
C CYS A 43 5.44 19.96 9.35
N LEU A 44 4.28 19.71 9.95
CA LEU A 44 4.16 19.42 11.38
C LEU A 44 5.02 18.21 11.78
N LEU A 45 4.96 17.11 11.00
CA LEU A 45 5.79 15.93 11.22
C LEU A 45 7.30 16.26 11.12
N LYS A 46 7.72 17.03 10.11
CA LYS A 46 9.14 17.37 9.89
C LYS A 46 9.70 18.33 10.94
N SER A 47 8.87 19.24 11.46
CA SER A 47 9.30 20.27 12.41
C SER A 47 9.46 19.77 13.85
N ASN A 48 8.89 18.60 14.18
CA ASN A 48 8.80 18.06 15.54
C ASN A 48 8.14 19.01 16.57
N VAL A 49 7.42 20.04 16.12
CA VAL A 49 6.75 20.99 17.02
C VAL A 49 5.52 20.32 17.63
N GLY A 50 5.48 20.21 18.96
CA GLY A 50 4.31 19.70 19.69
C GLY A 50 4.22 18.18 19.77
N THR A 51 5.28 17.46 19.40
CA THR A 51 5.32 15.99 19.52
C THR A 51 5.22 15.57 20.99
N ASP A 52 4.39 14.57 21.26
CA ASP A 52 4.04 14.06 22.60
C ASP A 52 4.29 12.54 22.74
N VAL A 53 4.90 11.92 21.73
CA VAL A 53 5.36 10.52 21.77
C VAL A 53 6.61 10.34 20.90
N SER A 54 7.51 9.46 21.36
CA SER A 54 8.68 9.01 20.62
C SER A 54 8.63 7.50 20.36
N PHE A 55 9.14 7.08 19.21
CA PHE A 55 9.30 5.68 18.84
C PHE A 55 10.78 5.35 18.69
N ILE A 56 11.22 4.26 19.29
CA ILE A 56 12.60 3.77 19.20
C ILE A 56 12.60 2.54 18.29
N LEU A 57 13.23 2.66 17.12
CA LEU A 57 13.38 1.60 16.12
C LEU A 57 14.85 1.37 15.85
N LYS A 58 15.39 0.21 16.25
CA LYS A 58 16.81 -0.14 16.06
C LYS A 58 17.79 0.96 16.50
N GLY A 59 17.49 1.62 17.62
CA GLY A 59 18.28 2.72 18.17
C GLY A 59 18.03 4.10 17.55
N LYS A 60 17.25 4.19 16.46
CA LYS A 60 16.79 5.47 15.91
C LYS A 60 15.53 5.92 16.64
N MET A 61 15.54 7.16 17.13
CA MET A 61 14.37 7.79 17.74
C MET A 61 13.60 8.60 16.69
N ILE A 62 12.29 8.43 16.64
CA ILE A 62 11.38 9.14 15.74
C ILE A 62 10.23 9.74 16.56
N GLN A 63 10.02 11.04 16.45
CA GLN A 63 8.99 11.75 17.21
C GLN A 63 7.70 11.89 16.41
N ALA A 64 6.55 11.89 17.09
CA ALA A 64 5.23 12.01 16.46
C ALA A 64 4.19 12.60 17.42
N HIS A 65 2.95 12.73 16.92
CA HIS A 65 1.80 13.29 17.62
C HIS A 65 0.76 12.20 17.87
N ARG A 66 0.48 11.87 19.14
CA ARG A 66 -0.48 10.82 19.54
C ARG A 66 -1.84 11.05 18.90
N ALA A 67 -2.32 12.30 18.91
CA ALA A 67 -3.62 12.67 18.35
C ALA A 67 -3.74 12.35 16.85
N VAL A 68 -2.70 12.62 16.06
CA VAL A 68 -2.68 12.31 14.62
C VAL A 68 -2.67 10.79 14.42
N LEU A 69 -1.80 10.06 15.12
CA LEU A 69 -1.71 8.61 15.00
C LEU A 69 -3.03 7.91 15.38
N ALA A 70 -3.64 8.33 16.48
CA ALA A 70 -4.92 7.80 16.94
C ALA A 70 -6.11 8.15 16.04
N ALA A 71 -6.05 9.30 15.35
CA ALA A 71 -7.07 9.65 14.36
C ALA A 71 -6.94 8.79 13.08
N ARG A 72 -5.73 8.35 12.73
CA ARG A 72 -5.43 7.67 11.47
C ARG A 72 -5.39 6.15 11.59
N SER A 73 -5.14 5.61 12.78
CA SER A 73 -5.07 4.18 13.04
C SER A 73 -5.85 3.81 14.31
N PRO A 74 -6.85 2.90 14.23
CA PRO A 74 -7.54 2.40 15.42
C PRO A 74 -6.62 1.62 16.35
N VAL A 75 -5.57 0.98 15.79
CA VAL A 75 -4.54 0.28 16.57
C VAL A 75 -3.73 1.27 17.41
N PHE A 76 -3.25 2.36 16.81
CA PHE A 76 -2.60 3.41 17.59
C PHE A 76 -3.54 4.10 18.57
N LYS A 77 -4.82 4.28 18.22
CA LYS A 77 -5.81 4.82 19.15
C LYS A 77 -5.91 3.95 20.40
N ALA A 78 -6.02 2.63 20.25
CA ALA A 78 -6.06 1.70 21.36
C ALA A 78 -4.73 1.67 22.13
N GLN A 79 -3.59 1.70 21.45
CA GLN A 79 -2.27 1.65 22.07
C GLN A 79 -1.95 2.92 22.87
N LEU A 80 -2.28 4.10 22.33
CA LEU A 80 -1.88 5.39 22.89
C LEU A 80 -2.92 6.02 23.82
N PHE A 81 -4.19 5.65 23.69
CA PHE A 81 -5.28 6.22 24.50
C PHE A 81 -6.15 5.15 25.18
N GLY A 82 -5.83 3.86 25.01
CA GLY A 82 -6.48 2.79 25.75
C GLY A 82 -5.86 2.56 27.12
N ASN A 83 -6.15 1.41 27.73
CA ASN A 83 -5.65 1.05 29.06
C ASN A 83 -4.30 0.29 29.02
N MET A 84 -3.56 0.40 27.91
CA MET A 84 -2.28 -0.28 27.74
C MET A 84 -1.15 0.50 28.43
N ALA A 85 -0.05 -0.18 28.77
CA ALA A 85 1.13 0.45 29.37
C ALA A 85 1.69 1.61 28.52
N ASP A 86 1.55 1.52 27.20
CA ASP A 86 1.99 2.54 26.25
C ASP A 86 1.15 3.84 26.30
N ALA A 87 -0.04 3.80 26.90
CA ALA A 87 -0.91 4.96 27.02
C ALA A 87 -0.32 6.05 27.92
N THR A 88 0.55 5.69 28.85
CA THR A 88 1.27 6.64 29.73
C THR A 88 2.75 6.78 29.36
N ALA A 89 3.25 5.97 28.43
CA ALA A 89 4.64 6.01 27.98
C ALA A 89 4.88 7.21 27.05
N SER A 90 5.96 7.95 27.31
CA SER A 90 6.48 8.99 26.40
C SER A 90 7.32 8.40 25.26
N SER A 91 7.76 7.15 25.39
CA SER A 91 8.58 6.45 24.40
C SER A 91 8.13 4.99 24.23
N ILE A 92 8.00 4.54 22.98
CA ILE A 92 7.56 3.19 22.61
C ILE A 92 8.62 2.53 21.75
N THR A 93 9.05 1.33 22.10
CA THR A 93 10.05 0.58 21.32
C THR A 93 9.37 -0.35 20.33
N LEU A 94 9.73 -0.24 19.04
CA LEU A 94 9.26 -1.15 17.99
C LEU A 94 10.45 -1.96 17.47
N GLN A 95 10.48 -3.26 17.76
CA GLN A 95 11.59 -4.14 17.39
C GLN A 95 11.42 -4.73 15.98
N ASP A 96 10.19 -5.01 15.56
CA ASP A 96 9.89 -5.75 14.32
C ASP A 96 9.60 -4.83 13.12
N MET A 97 10.19 -3.64 13.09
CA MET A 97 9.98 -2.69 11.99
C MET A 97 11.25 -1.93 11.65
N GLU A 98 11.56 -1.83 10.36
CA GLU A 98 12.64 -0.98 9.88
C GLU A 98 12.28 0.50 10.08
N PRO A 99 13.23 1.35 10.48
CA PRO A 99 12.96 2.78 10.62
C PRO A 99 12.42 3.41 9.35
N ALA A 100 12.95 3.04 8.17
CA ALA A 100 12.47 3.55 6.89
C ALA A 100 10.99 3.21 6.64
N THR A 101 10.56 1.98 6.94
CA THR A 101 9.16 1.54 6.82
C THR A 101 8.25 2.34 7.74
N PHE A 102 8.70 2.59 8.98
CA PHE A 102 7.96 3.40 9.93
C PHE A 102 7.84 4.86 9.47
N GLU A 103 8.93 5.44 8.94
CA GLU A 103 8.92 6.81 8.39
C GLU A 103 7.96 6.94 7.21
N ALA A 104 7.96 5.97 6.29
CA ALA A 104 7.00 5.93 5.18
C ALA A 104 5.55 5.82 5.66
N MET A 105 5.30 4.96 6.66
CA MET A 105 3.97 4.82 7.26
C MET A 105 3.53 6.11 7.96
N LEU A 106 4.44 6.77 8.69
CA LEU A 106 4.16 8.07 9.30
C LEU A 106 3.87 9.13 8.25
N ALA A 107 4.68 9.25 7.20
CA ALA A 107 4.42 10.19 6.12
C ALA A 107 2.99 10.01 5.58
N PHE A 108 2.59 8.77 5.27
CA PHE A 108 1.22 8.46 4.87
C PHE A 108 0.16 8.88 5.91
N MET A 109 0.40 8.65 7.20
CA MET A 109 -0.57 9.05 8.24
C MET A 109 -0.80 10.56 8.26
N TYR A 110 0.22 11.38 7.96
CA TYR A 110 0.11 12.84 7.95
C TYR A 110 -0.35 13.41 6.60
N THR A 111 0.04 12.80 5.48
CA THR A 111 -0.17 13.38 4.13
C THR A 111 -1.16 12.61 3.27
N ASP A 112 -1.51 11.37 3.61
CA ASP A 112 -2.28 10.40 2.80
C ASP A 112 -1.57 10.02 1.47
N GLU A 113 -0.26 10.25 1.39
CA GLU A 113 0.57 9.97 0.22
C GLU A 113 1.52 8.79 0.46
N MET A 114 1.84 8.08 -0.62
CA MET A 114 2.86 7.02 -0.62
C MET A 114 4.23 7.59 -0.97
N PRO A 115 5.33 6.99 -0.51
CA PRO A 115 6.66 7.34 -0.97
C PRO A 115 6.77 7.27 -2.49
N GLU A 116 7.48 8.24 -3.06
CA GLU A 116 7.84 8.24 -4.47
C GLU A 116 8.81 7.07 -4.78
N ASP A 117 8.89 6.65 -6.05
CA ASP A 117 9.69 5.47 -6.42
C ASP A 117 11.20 5.65 -6.17
N ASN A 118 11.69 6.89 -6.22
CA ASN A 118 13.06 7.28 -5.85
C ASN A 118 13.34 7.15 -4.34
N GLU A 119 12.32 7.18 -3.49
CA GLU A 119 12.42 7.08 -2.02
C GLU A 119 12.38 5.62 -1.53
N LEU A 120 12.04 4.66 -2.40
CA LEU A 120 11.91 3.24 -2.05
C LEU A 120 13.26 2.49 -1.94
N GLY A 121 14.38 3.18 -2.19
CA GLY A 121 15.73 2.66 -1.99
C GLY A 121 16.14 1.54 -2.96
N GLY A 122 17.14 0.74 -2.56
CA GLY A 122 17.76 -0.28 -3.43
C GLY A 122 16.91 -1.53 -3.71
N SER A 123 15.81 -1.71 -2.98
CA SER A 123 14.87 -2.82 -3.18
C SER A 123 13.42 -2.34 -3.02
N PRO A 124 12.85 -1.69 -4.06
CA PRO A 124 11.52 -1.10 -3.97
C PRO A 124 10.43 -2.10 -3.62
N THR A 125 10.49 -3.31 -4.19
CA THR A 125 9.52 -4.38 -3.91
C THR A 125 9.53 -4.76 -2.43
N GLN A 126 10.70 -4.96 -1.83
CA GLN A 126 10.82 -5.35 -0.43
C GLN A 126 10.33 -4.23 0.50
N MET A 127 10.67 -2.97 0.20
CA MET A 127 10.19 -1.83 0.96
C MET A 127 8.66 -1.74 0.94
N VAL A 128 8.03 -1.90 -0.24
CA VAL A 128 6.57 -1.88 -0.36
C VAL A 128 5.91 -3.08 0.33
N GLN A 129 6.54 -4.27 0.31
CA GLN A 129 6.07 -5.44 1.07
C GLN A 129 6.09 -5.18 2.59
N HIS A 130 7.18 -4.59 3.11
CA HIS A 130 7.25 -4.20 4.52
C HIS A 130 6.23 -3.12 4.88
N LEU A 131 5.98 -2.17 3.97
CA LEU A 131 4.97 -1.14 4.19
C LEU A 131 3.55 -1.71 4.15
N LEU A 132 3.27 -2.70 3.29
CA LEU A 132 2.00 -3.43 3.27
C LEU A 132 1.78 -4.17 4.60
N ALA A 133 2.82 -4.84 5.11
CA ALA A 133 2.77 -5.52 6.41
C ALA A 133 2.48 -4.53 7.56
N ALA A 134 3.13 -3.37 7.55
CA ALA A 134 2.89 -2.30 8.51
C ALA A 134 1.46 -1.74 8.39
N ALA A 135 0.98 -1.52 7.18
CA ALA A 135 -0.36 -1.03 6.91
C ALA A 135 -1.43 -1.99 7.44
N ASP A 136 -1.26 -3.30 7.24
CA ASP A 136 -2.14 -4.32 7.80
C ASP A 136 -2.10 -4.32 9.34
N ARG A 137 -0.89 -4.33 9.93
CA ARG A 137 -0.69 -4.33 11.39
C ARG A 137 -1.35 -3.13 12.08
N TYR A 138 -1.33 -1.95 11.45
CA TYR A 138 -1.89 -0.72 12.00
C TYR A 138 -3.27 -0.36 11.43
N ALA A 139 -3.92 -1.29 10.71
CA ALA A 139 -5.25 -1.12 10.12
C ALA A 139 -5.38 0.15 9.27
N LEU A 140 -4.44 0.35 8.36
CA LEU A 140 -4.40 1.42 7.36
C LEU A 140 -4.83 0.88 5.99
N ASP A 141 -6.12 0.57 5.85
CA ASP A 141 -6.66 -0.12 4.66
C ASP A 141 -6.33 0.57 3.35
N ARG A 142 -6.40 1.91 3.33
CA ARG A 142 -6.06 2.69 2.13
C ARG A 142 -4.58 2.57 1.76
N LEU A 143 -3.67 2.61 2.73
CA LEU A 143 -2.24 2.40 2.49
C LEU A 143 -1.98 0.99 1.99
N LYS A 144 -2.61 -0.01 2.62
CA LYS A 144 -2.52 -1.43 2.24
C LYS A 144 -2.88 -1.65 0.77
N LEU A 145 -3.97 -1.05 0.30
CA LEU A 145 -4.38 -1.12 -1.11
C LEU A 145 -3.45 -0.34 -2.06
N MET A 146 -2.87 0.78 -1.62
CA MET A 146 -1.85 1.48 -2.42
C MET A 146 -0.57 0.65 -2.57
N CYS A 147 -0.10 0.01 -1.50
CA CYS A 147 1.01 -0.93 -1.55
C CYS A 147 0.69 -2.11 -2.47
N ALA A 148 -0.51 -2.67 -2.35
CA ALA A 148 -0.97 -3.76 -3.21
C ALA A 148 -0.94 -3.37 -4.70
N ARG A 149 -1.40 -2.17 -5.05
CA ARG A 149 -1.32 -1.66 -6.43
C ARG A 149 0.12 -1.52 -6.89
N LYS A 150 1.00 -0.91 -6.09
CA LYS A 150 2.42 -0.76 -6.45
C LYS A 150 3.08 -2.12 -6.67
N LEU A 151 2.84 -3.11 -5.81
CA LEU A 151 3.38 -4.46 -5.97
C LEU A 151 2.87 -5.15 -7.23
N TRP A 152 1.59 -4.95 -7.55
CA TRP A 152 1.01 -5.48 -8.78
C TRP A 152 1.62 -4.86 -10.03
N ASP A 153 1.84 -3.54 -10.04
CA ASP A 153 2.38 -2.82 -11.20
C ASP A 153 3.82 -3.23 -11.55
N ILE A 154 4.58 -3.73 -10.58
CA ILE A 154 5.97 -4.19 -10.74
C ILE A 154 6.12 -5.72 -10.71
N ILE A 155 5.02 -6.48 -10.73
CA ILE A 155 5.07 -7.94 -10.60
C ILE A 155 5.82 -8.57 -11.77
N SER A 156 6.66 -9.56 -11.46
CA SER A 156 7.43 -10.34 -12.42
C SER A 156 7.41 -11.81 -12.04
N MET A 157 7.93 -12.69 -12.90
CA MET A 157 8.02 -14.12 -12.58
C MET A 157 8.84 -14.39 -11.32
N ASP A 158 9.93 -13.62 -11.12
CA ASP A 158 10.82 -13.76 -9.97
C ASP A 158 10.22 -13.19 -8.67
N THR A 159 9.42 -12.13 -8.77
CA THR A 159 8.80 -11.46 -7.60
C THR A 159 7.40 -11.99 -7.28
N PHE A 160 6.82 -12.82 -8.14
CA PHE A 160 5.49 -13.39 -7.97
C PHE A 160 5.33 -14.08 -6.62
N ALA A 161 6.24 -14.99 -6.27
CA ALA A 161 6.12 -15.81 -5.08
C ALA A 161 6.15 -14.98 -3.79
N SER A 162 7.10 -14.06 -3.67
CA SER A 162 7.17 -13.18 -2.50
C SER A 162 5.99 -12.22 -2.43
N THR A 163 5.49 -11.74 -3.57
CA THR A 163 4.30 -10.87 -3.64
C THR A 163 3.02 -11.60 -3.23
N LEU A 164 2.82 -12.84 -3.71
CA LEU A 164 1.69 -13.68 -3.33
C LEU A 164 1.75 -14.07 -1.84
N ALA A 165 2.92 -14.47 -1.34
CA ALA A 165 3.09 -14.76 0.07
C ALA A 165 2.81 -13.53 0.96
N CYS A 166 3.31 -12.36 0.57
CA CYS A 166 3.02 -11.10 1.26
C CYS A 166 1.51 -10.78 1.28
N ALA A 167 0.83 -10.94 0.15
CA ALA A 167 -0.61 -10.74 0.05
C ALA A 167 -1.40 -11.71 0.96
N TYR A 168 -0.96 -12.96 1.01
CA TYR A 168 -1.56 -13.99 1.86
C TYR A 168 -1.35 -13.70 3.35
N MET A 169 -0.11 -13.48 3.78
CA MET A 169 0.26 -13.26 5.19
C MET A 169 -0.40 -12.03 5.80
N HIS A 170 -0.61 -10.99 4.99
CA HIS A 170 -1.19 -9.72 5.43
C HIS A 170 -2.62 -9.54 4.95
N SER A 171 -3.34 -10.65 4.68
CA SER A 171 -4.78 -10.65 4.39
C SER A 171 -5.20 -9.61 3.33
N CYS A 172 -4.43 -9.46 2.25
CA CYS A 172 -4.75 -8.57 1.13
C CYS A 172 -5.40 -9.37 0.00
N ALA A 173 -6.72 -9.51 0.09
CA ALA A 173 -7.51 -10.35 -0.81
C ALA A 173 -7.41 -9.90 -2.28
N GLU A 174 -7.40 -8.60 -2.54
CA GLU A 174 -7.32 -8.02 -3.88
C GLU A 174 -6.02 -8.40 -4.58
N LEU A 175 -4.87 -8.26 -3.90
CA LEU A 175 -3.58 -8.64 -4.45
C LEU A 175 -3.45 -10.14 -4.62
N LYS A 176 -3.89 -10.92 -3.61
CA LYS A 176 -3.87 -12.38 -3.67
C LYS A 176 -4.67 -12.90 -4.87
N SER A 177 -5.89 -12.40 -5.07
CA SER A 177 -6.75 -12.75 -6.19
C SER A 177 -6.12 -12.39 -7.54
N LYS A 178 -5.49 -11.21 -7.64
CA LYS A 178 -4.74 -10.80 -8.85
C LYS A 178 -3.56 -11.72 -9.14
N CYS A 179 -2.78 -12.09 -8.13
CA CYS A 179 -1.68 -13.04 -8.27
C CYS A 179 -2.17 -14.42 -8.71
N ILE A 180 -3.22 -14.97 -8.10
CA ILE A 180 -3.80 -16.26 -8.50
C ILE A 180 -4.26 -16.21 -9.96
N GLY A 181 -4.97 -15.14 -10.37
CA GLY A 181 -5.37 -14.95 -11.76
C GLY A 181 -4.18 -14.79 -12.73
N PHE A 182 -3.09 -14.16 -12.29
CA PHE A 182 -1.85 -14.06 -13.06
C PHE A 182 -1.18 -15.43 -13.25
N PHE A 183 -1.17 -16.27 -12.22
CA PHE A 183 -0.61 -17.61 -12.25
C PHE A 183 -1.40 -18.55 -13.16
N ALA A 184 -2.74 -18.44 -13.15
CA ALA A 184 -3.65 -19.27 -13.95
C ALA A 184 -3.45 -19.14 -15.48
N VAL A 185 -2.77 -18.08 -15.94
CA VAL A 185 -2.41 -17.93 -17.36
C VAL A 185 -1.33 -18.95 -17.72
N GLU A 186 -1.60 -19.84 -18.67
CA GLU A 186 -0.76 -21.00 -19.01
C GLU A 186 0.74 -20.65 -19.21
N ASN A 187 1.03 -19.55 -19.91
CA ASN A 187 2.40 -19.12 -20.16
C ASN A 187 3.12 -18.59 -18.91
N ASN A 188 2.38 -18.05 -17.95
CA ASN A 188 2.93 -17.56 -16.69
C ASN A 188 3.20 -18.73 -15.75
N PHE A 189 2.22 -19.62 -15.58
CA PHE A 189 2.37 -20.87 -14.83
C PHE A 189 3.65 -21.61 -15.21
N LYS A 190 3.83 -21.89 -16.51
CA LYS A 190 4.98 -22.62 -17.05
C LYS A 190 6.33 -21.95 -16.78
N LYS A 191 6.37 -20.65 -16.50
CA LYS A 191 7.60 -19.92 -16.14
C LYS A 191 7.81 -19.88 -14.64
N ILE A 192 6.74 -19.59 -13.90
CA ILE A 192 6.78 -19.40 -12.44
C ILE A 192 7.21 -20.68 -11.73
N VAL A 193 6.72 -21.85 -12.15
CA VAL A 193 7.00 -23.12 -11.46
C VAL A 193 8.49 -23.51 -11.43
N PHE A 194 9.31 -22.94 -12.32
CA PHE A 194 10.75 -23.17 -12.36
C PHE A 194 11.57 -22.11 -11.61
N THR A 195 10.92 -21.10 -11.03
CA THR A 195 11.62 -20.07 -10.24
C THR A 195 11.99 -20.59 -8.85
N ALA A 196 13.13 -20.13 -8.32
CA ALA A 196 13.52 -20.42 -6.95
C ALA A 196 12.48 -19.89 -5.93
N GLY A 197 11.84 -18.75 -6.24
CA GLY A 197 10.78 -18.18 -5.43
C GLY A 197 9.56 -19.10 -5.31
N PHE A 198 9.17 -19.78 -6.39
CA PHE A 198 8.05 -20.72 -6.34
C PHE A 198 8.36 -21.96 -5.49
N ILE A 199 9.58 -22.51 -5.61
CA ILE A 199 10.02 -23.63 -4.76
C ILE A 199 9.93 -23.24 -3.28
N TRP A 200 10.41 -22.05 -2.92
CA TRP A 200 10.29 -21.51 -1.57
C TRP A 200 8.82 -21.38 -1.13
N LEU A 201 7.94 -20.86 -1.99
CA LEU A 201 6.52 -20.70 -1.67
C LEU A 201 5.84 -22.04 -1.35
N VAL A 202 6.15 -23.08 -2.12
CA VAL A 202 5.60 -24.43 -1.89
C VAL A 202 6.07 -25.02 -0.55
N GLN A 203 7.30 -24.70 -0.13
CA GLN A 203 7.86 -25.19 1.12
C GLN A 203 7.30 -24.45 2.34
N GLU A 204 7.22 -23.13 2.28
CA GLU A 204 6.80 -22.30 3.42
C GLU A 204 5.28 -22.16 3.54
N PHE A 205 4.54 -22.25 2.42
CA PHE A 205 3.09 -22.07 2.39
C PHE A 205 2.38 -23.20 1.62
N PRO A 206 2.33 -24.43 2.16
CA PRO A 206 1.68 -25.56 1.49
C PRO A 206 0.21 -25.31 1.14
N ASP A 207 -0.56 -24.69 2.05
CA ASP A 207 -1.98 -24.38 1.82
C ASP A 207 -2.19 -23.46 0.61
N LEU A 208 -1.29 -22.47 0.45
CA LEU A 208 -1.32 -21.53 -0.67
C LEU A 208 -0.90 -22.21 -1.98
N ALA A 209 0.02 -23.16 -1.90
CA ALA A 209 0.40 -23.96 -3.06
C ALA A 209 -0.74 -24.88 -3.52
N ASP A 210 -1.51 -25.44 -2.61
CA ASP A 210 -2.67 -26.27 -2.95
C ASP A 210 -3.78 -25.44 -3.62
N GLU A 211 -4.06 -24.23 -3.13
CA GLU A 211 -4.99 -23.29 -3.78
C GLU A 211 -4.55 -22.93 -5.22
N LEU A 212 -3.24 -22.78 -5.45
CA LEU A 212 -2.71 -22.55 -6.79
C LEU A 212 -2.89 -23.74 -7.72
N LYS A 213 -2.75 -24.99 -7.21
CA LYS A 213 -2.97 -26.22 -7.98
C LYS A 213 -4.43 -26.37 -8.41
N GLU A 214 -5.36 -26.13 -7.49
CA GLU A 214 -6.80 -26.15 -7.77
C GLU A 214 -7.16 -25.16 -8.90
N THR A 215 -6.53 -23.99 -8.90
CA THR A 215 -6.79 -22.93 -9.90
C THR A 215 -6.40 -23.36 -11.33
N ILE A 216 -5.39 -24.23 -11.48
CA ILE A 216 -4.90 -24.72 -12.79
C ILE A 216 -5.43 -26.12 -13.14
N GLY A 217 -6.28 -26.70 -12.29
CA GLY A 217 -6.92 -28.01 -12.53
C GLY A 217 -5.96 -29.20 -12.42
N ILE A 218 -4.96 -29.12 -11.54
CA ILE A 218 -4.00 -30.20 -11.24
C ILE A 218 -4.23 -30.72 -9.82
#